data_AF-A0A9D8TUN7-F1
#
_entry.id   AF-A0A9D8TUN7-F1
#
_cell.length_a   1.000
_cell.length_b   1.000
_cell.length_c   1.000
_cell.angle_alpha   90.00
_cell.angle_beta   90.00
_cell.angle_gamma   90.00
#
_symmetry.space_group_name_H-M   'P 1'
#
loop_
_entity.id
_entity.type
_entity.pdbx_description
1 polymer ?
#
loop_
_entity_poly.entity_id
_entity_poly.type
_entity_poly.pdbx_seq_one_letter_code
_entity_poly.pdbx_strand_id
1 'polypeptide(L)'
;GRAALEETGHTEIPLYGMIKDDFHKTRAMTDGENELSFARRQDVYVLIYKIQEEAHRIAVSSVMRAKSKTLTRSSLEAIPGIGPAKAKRLLAAFGSLRALGDANEQTVAAVRGISERDAKAVAAYFAEKKTNAGKKPGKKENPT
;
A
#
# COMPACT_ATOMS: atom_id res chain seq x y z
N GLY A 1 14.06 4.42 22.15
CA GLY A 1 13.62 5.82 22.04
C GLY A 1 14.69 6.72 22.62
N ARG A 2 14.65 6.94 23.94
CA ARG A 2 15.60 7.80 24.67
C ARG A 2 17.07 7.38 24.49
N ALA A 3 17.38 6.09 24.67
CA ALA A 3 18.72 5.54 24.44
C ALA A 3 19.28 5.80 23.01
N ALA A 4 18.42 5.82 21.99
CA ALA A 4 18.86 6.09 20.61
C ALA A 4 19.16 7.58 20.37
N LEU A 5 18.45 8.47 21.07
CA LEU A 5 18.75 9.91 21.04
C LEU A 5 20.05 10.21 21.81
N GLU A 6 20.28 9.52 22.91
CA GLU A 6 21.53 9.62 23.67
C GLU A 6 22.73 9.13 22.85
N GLU A 7 22.60 8.00 22.16
CA GLU A 7 23.65 7.46 21.28
C GLU A 7 23.99 8.41 20.12
N THR A 8 23.00 9.15 19.61
CA THR A 8 23.19 10.10 18.50
C THR A 8 23.51 11.52 18.95
N GLY A 9 23.59 11.78 20.27
CA GLY A 9 23.90 13.09 20.83
C GLY A 9 22.76 14.12 20.73
N HIS A 10 21.51 13.68 20.49
CA HIS A 10 20.34 14.53 20.30
C HIS A 10 19.43 14.58 21.54
N THR A 11 20.02 14.79 22.71
CA THR A 11 19.29 14.81 23.98
C THR A 11 18.48 16.09 24.21
N GLU A 12 18.69 17.11 23.37
CA GLU A 12 17.94 18.37 23.36
C GLU A 12 16.51 18.22 22.82
N ILE A 13 16.24 17.16 22.05
CA ILE A 13 14.93 16.92 21.44
C ILE A 13 13.98 16.34 22.49
N PRO A 14 12.88 17.02 22.85
CA PRO A 14 11.92 16.48 23.81
C PRO A 14 11.26 15.21 23.27
N LEU A 15 11.33 14.13 24.05
CA LEU A 15 10.73 12.85 23.71
C LEU A 15 9.49 12.59 24.56
N TYR A 16 8.36 12.37 23.88
CA TYR A 16 7.11 11.97 24.53
C TYR A 16 6.57 10.68 23.94
N GLY A 17 6.09 9.79 24.82
CA GLY A 17 5.32 8.62 24.48
C GLY A 17 3.81 8.87 24.59
N MET A 18 3.03 8.09 23.86
CA MET A 18 1.57 8.04 23.99
C MET A 18 1.17 6.77 24.74
N ILE A 19 0.36 6.93 25.78
CA ILE A 19 -0.17 5.79 26.55
C ILE A 19 -1.54 5.43 25.99
N LYS A 20 -1.72 4.16 25.63
CA LYS A 20 -2.98 3.60 25.16
C LYS A 20 -3.77 2.97 26.30
N ASP A 21 -5.10 3.01 26.18
CA ASP A 21 -6.00 2.19 26.99
C ASP A 21 -6.23 0.81 26.34
N ASP A 22 -7.06 -0.02 26.98
CA ASP A 22 -7.42 -1.36 26.51
C ASP A 22 -8.14 -1.35 25.15
N PHE A 23 -8.74 -0.22 24.78
CA PHE A 23 -9.43 0.01 23.51
C PHE A 23 -8.53 0.65 22.44
N HIS A 24 -7.20 0.66 22.65
CA HIS A 24 -6.20 1.25 21.77
C HIS A 24 -6.32 2.77 21.56
N LYS A 25 -7.08 3.46 22.41
CA LYS A 25 -7.25 4.91 22.39
C LYS A 25 -6.19 5.57 23.27
N THR A 26 -5.71 6.71 22.82
CA THR A 26 -4.68 7.46 23.56
C THR A 26 -5.30 8.13 24.78
N ARG A 27 -4.88 7.74 25.99
CA ARG A 27 -5.41 8.27 27.27
C ARG A 27 -4.57 9.42 27.85
N ALA A 28 -3.27 9.39 27.58
CA ALA A 28 -2.30 10.32 28.15
C ALA A 28 -1.01 10.37 27.29
N MET A 29 -0.19 11.40 27.51
CA MET A 29 1.20 11.45 27.08
C MET A 29 2.14 11.28 28.28
N THR A 30 3.37 10.85 28.03
CA THR A 30 4.40 10.72 29.07
C THR A 30 5.78 11.09 28.55
N ASP A 31 6.60 11.71 29.39
CA ASP A 31 8.04 11.92 29.16
C ASP A 31 8.90 10.79 29.79
N GLY A 32 8.25 9.79 30.40
CA GLY A 32 8.85 8.69 31.14
C GLY A 32 8.82 8.85 32.67
N GLU A 33 8.64 10.07 33.17
CA GLU A 33 8.60 10.37 34.60
C GLU A 33 7.22 10.90 35.03
N ASN A 34 6.58 11.67 34.16
CA ASN A 34 5.29 12.30 34.36
C ASN A 34 4.26 11.81 33.33
N GLU A 35 2.98 11.84 33.71
CA GLU A 35 1.86 11.60 32.81
C GLU A 35 1.01 12.87 32.64
N LEU A 36 0.75 13.23 31.38
CA LEU A 36 -0.21 14.27 31.01
C LEU A 36 -1.52 13.60 30.56
N SER A 37 -2.51 13.58 31.45
CA SER A 37 -3.84 13.03 31.13
C SER A 37 -4.63 13.95 30.21
N PHE A 38 -5.26 13.36 29.18
CA PHE A 38 -6.14 14.07 28.26
C PHE A 38 -7.57 14.27 28.76
N ALA A 39 -7.95 13.68 29.89
CA ALA A 39 -9.31 13.73 30.42
C ALA A 39 -9.85 15.18 30.58
N ARG A 40 -8.96 16.13 30.89
CA ARG A 40 -9.30 17.55 31.09
C ARG A 40 -8.71 18.49 30.03
N ARG A 41 -8.09 17.96 28.97
CA ARG A 41 -7.40 18.74 27.91
C ARG A 41 -7.77 18.23 26.51
N GLN A 42 -9.03 18.44 26.15
CA GLN A 42 -9.64 17.94 24.91
C GLN A 42 -9.02 18.56 23.64
N ASP A 43 -8.63 19.83 23.70
CA ASP A 43 -7.95 20.57 22.64
C ASP A 43 -6.59 19.95 22.28
N VAL A 44 -5.77 19.67 23.30
CA VAL A 44 -4.46 19.01 23.13
C VAL A 44 -4.66 17.59 22.59
N TYR A 45 -5.65 16.86 23.12
CA TYR A 45 -5.98 15.53 22.63
C TYR A 45 -6.31 15.51 21.13
N VAL A 46 -7.16 16.42 20.66
CA VAL A 46 -7.55 16.50 19.25
C VAL A 46 -6.34 16.74 18.34
N LEU A 47 -5.41 17.60 18.75
CA LEU A 47 -4.19 17.85 17.99
C LEU A 47 -3.31 16.59 17.89
N ILE A 48 -3.02 15.97 19.03
CA ILE A 48 -2.18 14.77 19.10
C ILE A 48 -2.81 13.61 18.34
N TYR A 49 -4.13 13.45 18.47
CA TYR A 49 -4.87 12.44 17.73
C TYR A 49 -4.76 12.65 16.22
N LYS A 50 -4.89 13.88 15.70
CA LYS A 50 -4.69 14.17 14.27
C LYS A 50 -3.28 13.81 13.79
N ILE A 51 -2.25 14.11 14.59
CA ILE A 51 -0.87 13.74 14.28
C ILE A 51 -0.73 12.20 14.24
N GLN A 52 -1.35 11.49 15.17
CA GLN A 52 -1.35 10.03 15.19
C GLN A 52 -2.04 9.43 13.95
N GLU A 53 -3.21 9.95 13.58
CA GLU A 53 -3.94 9.50 12.38
C GLU A 53 -3.14 9.77 11.11
N GLU A 54 -2.43 10.90 11.03
CA GLU A 54 -1.53 11.22 9.92
C GLU A 54 -0.36 10.24 9.84
N ALA A 55 0.33 9.99 10.95
CA ALA A 55 1.43 9.03 11.01
C ALA A 55 0.95 7.61 10.67
N HIS A 56 -0.22 7.21 11.18
CA HIS A 56 -0.84 5.93 10.86
C HIS A 56 -1.19 5.84 9.37
N ARG A 57 -1.80 6.88 8.79
CA ARG A 57 -2.13 6.93 7.36
C ARG A 57 -0.87 6.77 6.50
N ILE A 58 0.21 7.48 6.84
CA ILE A 58 1.48 7.40 6.12
C ILE A 58 2.05 5.98 6.20
N ALA A 59 2.14 5.40 7.40
CA ALA A 59 2.68 4.07 7.62
C ALA A 59 1.86 2.97 6.94
N VAL A 60 0.52 3.02 7.06
CA VAL A 60 -0.37 2.07 6.37
C VAL A 60 -0.26 2.24 4.86
N SER A 61 -0.27 3.48 4.36
CA SER A 61 -0.20 3.71 2.91
C SER A 61 1.10 3.18 2.30
N SER A 62 2.23 3.29 2.99
CA SER A 62 3.53 2.80 2.48
C SER A 62 3.54 1.27 2.41
N VAL A 63 3.05 0.58 3.45
CA VAL A 63 2.92 -0.88 3.47
C VAL A 63 1.92 -1.36 2.42
N MET A 64 0.77 -0.70 2.29
CA MET A 64 -0.24 -1.06 1.29
C MET A 64 0.27 -0.85 -0.14
N ARG A 65 1.02 0.24 -0.39
CA ARG A 65 1.70 0.46 -1.68
C ARG A 65 2.72 -0.63 -1.98
N ALA A 66 3.53 -1.03 -1.00
CA ALA A 66 4.50 -2.11 -1.16
C ALA A 66 3.80 -3.45 -1.49
N LYS A 67 2.76 -3.81 -0.72
CA LYS A 67 1.94 -5.01 -0.98
C LYS A 67 1.30 -4.99 -2.36
N SER A 68 0.71 -3.86 -2.76
CA SER A 68 0.09 -3.68 -4.08
C SER A 68 1.09 -3.89 -5.21
N LYS A 69 2.31 -3.35 -5.10
CA LYS A 69 3.40 -3.59 -6.07
C LYS A 69 3.76 -5.07 -6.19
N THR A 70 3.86 -5.78 -5.07
CA THR A 70 4.16 -7.23 -5.06
C THR A 70 3.06 -8.05 -5.72
N LEU A 71 1.79 -7.80 -5.39
CA LEU A 71 0.65 -8.50 -6.00
C LEU A 71 0.55 -8.23 -7.50
N THR A 72 0.76 -6.98 -7.88
CA THR A 72 0.77 -6.53 -9.28
C THR A 72 1.85 -7.24 -10.09
N ARG A 73 3.06 -7.35 -9.54
CA ARG A 73 4.18 -8.05 -10.15
C ARG A 73 3.92 -9.55 -10.27
N SER A 74 3.45 -10.19 -9.20
CA SER A 74 3.13 -11.63 -9.20
C SER A 74 2.06 -11.98 -10.23
N SER A 75 1.07 -11.11 -10.43
CA SER A 75 0.03 -11.32 -11.45
C SER A 75 0.59 -11.33 -12.88
N LEU A 76 1.61 -10.52 -13.17
CA LEU A 76 2.29 -10.53 -14.47
C LEU A 76 3.22 -11.73 -14.62
N GLU A 77 3.87 -12.15 -13.54
CA GLU A 77 4.74 -13.33 -13.53
C GLU A 77 3.96 -14.64 -13.74
N ALA A 78 2.65 -14.64 -13.53
CA ALA A 78 1.76 -15.76 -13.86
C ALA A 78 1.52 -15.92 -15.37
N ILE A 79 1.86 -14.91 -16.20
CA ILE A 79 1.70 -14.98 -17.64
C ILE A 79 2.84 -15.82 -18.23
N PRO A 80 2.56 -16.90 -18.98
CA PRO A 80 3.60 -17.73 -19.57
C PRO A 80 4.58 -16.92 -20.41
N GLY A 81 5.88 -17.04 -20.12
CA GLY A 81 6.95 -16.30 -20.82
C GLY A 81 7.30 -14.92 -20.23
N ILE A 82 6.50 -14.42 -19.27
CA ILE A 82 6.76 -13.18 -18.55
C ILE A 82 7.43 -13.49 -17.20
N GLY A 83 8.75 -13.47 -17.19
CA GLY A 83 9.53 -13.59 -15.95
C GLY A 83 9.60 -12.28 -15.14
N PRO A 84 10.24 -12.31 -13.95
CA PRO A 84 10.35 -11.17 -13.04
C PRO A 84 10.99 -9.92 -13.67
N ALA A 85 11.99 -10.12 -14.54
CA ALA A 85 12.65 -9.02 -15.24
C ALA A 85 11.72 -8.32 -16.24
N LYS A 86 10.91 -9.09 -16.99
CA LYS A 86 9.95 -8.54 -17.96
C LYS A 86 8.78 -7.86 -17.25
N ALA A 87 8.22 -8.49 -16.20
CA ALA A 87 7.18 -7.90 -15.36
C ALA A 87 7.60 -6.55 -14.78
N LYS A 88 8.83 -6.44 -14.25
CA LYS A 88 9.38 -5.17 -13.74
C LYS A 88 9.45 -4.09 -14.83
N ARG A 89 9.88 -4.43 -16.05
CA ARG A 89 9.99 -3.49 -17.18
C ARG A 89 8.62 -3.00 -17.65
N LEU A 90 7.66 -3.91 -17.77
CA LEU A 90 6.28 -3.58 -18.13
C LEU A 90 5.65 -2.64 -17.08
N LEU A 91 5.82 -2.94 -15.78
CA LEU A 91 5.32 -2.07 -14.72
C LEU A 91 6.03 -0.71 -14.66
N ALA A 92 7.31 -0.65 -14.98
CA ALA A 92 8.03 0.61 -15.06
C ALA A 92 7.57 1.48 -16.25
N ALA A 93 7.25 0.85 -17.38
CA ALA A 93 6.79 1.55 -18.59
C ALA A 93 5.35 2.05 -18.47
N PHE A 94 4.44 1.25 -17.90
CA PHE A 94 2.99 1.56 -17.87
C PHE A 94 2.48 2.02 -16.49
N GLY A 95 3.24 1.84 -15.42
CA GLY A 95 2.90 2.26 -14.06
C GLY A 95 1.85 1.42 -13.33
N SER A 96 0.87 0.84 -14.04
CA SER A 96 -0.19 0.01 -13.44
C SER A 96 -0.67 -1.11 -14.37
N LEU A 97 -1.27 -2.17 -13.79
CA LEU A 97 -1.92 -3.24 -14.58
C LEU A 97 -3.07 -2.71 -15.45
N ARG A 98 -3.78 -1.69 -14.97
CA ARG A 98 -4.88 -1.09 -15.73
C ARG A 98 -4.36 -0.41 -17.00
N ALA A 99 -3.36 0.46 -16.85
CA ALA A 99 -2.72 1.13 -17.97
C ALA A 99 -2.10 0.13 -18.96
N LEU A 100 -1.49 -0.96 -18.46
CA LEU A 100 -0.97 -2.02 -19.31
C LEU A 100 -2.07 -2.78 -20.06
N GLY A 101 -3.19 -3.09 -19.40
CA GLY A 101 -4.32 -3.80 -20.02
C GLY A 101 -5.16 -2.95 -20.98
N ASP A 102 -4.97 -1.63 -20.97
CA ASP A 102 -5.58 -0.69 -21.92
C ASP A 102 -4.61 -0.27 -23.04
N ALA A 103 -3.34 -0.67 -22.96
CA ALA A 103 -2.35 -0.38 -23.99
C ALA A 103 -2.49 -1.29 -25.21
N ASN A 104 -2.14 -0.76 -26.38
CA ASN A 104 -2.09 -1.54 -27.62
C ASN A 104 -0.93 -2.55 -27.59
N GLU A 105 -1.12 -3.71 -28.21
CA GLU A 105 -0.11 -4.77 -28.29
C GLU A 105 1.23 -4.26 -28.83
N GLN A 106 1.19 -3.39 -29.85
CA GLN A 106 2.37 -2.75 -30.44
C GLN A 106 3.15 -1.89 -29.43
N THR A 107 2.43 -1.15 -28.57
CA THR A 107 3.04 -0.33 -27.52
C THR A 107 3.69 -1.19 -26.44
N VAL A 108 3.08 -2.35 -26.14
CA VAL A 108 3.65 -3.33 -25.21
C VAL A 108 4.91 -3.97 -25.79
N ALA A 109 4.90 -4.32 -27.08
CA ALA A 109 6.06 -4.87 -27.79
C ALA A 109 7.21 -3.87 -27.94
N ALA A 110 6.92 -2.56 -27.98
CA ALA A 110 7.94 -1.51 -28.04
C ALA A 110 8.78 -1.39 -26.74
N VAL A 111 8.36 -2.00 -25.64
CA VAL A 111 9.13 -2.00 -24.39
C VAL A 111 10.39 -2.85 -24.56
N ARG A 112 11.55 -2.28 -24.26
CA ARG A 112 12.85 -2.93 -24.42
C ARG A 112 12.90 -4.33 -23.76
N GLY A 113 13.18 -5.34 -24.56
CA GLY A 113 13.31 -6.73 -24.11
C GLY A 113 11.99 -7.46 -23.87
N ILE A 114 10.90 -6.94 -24.45
CA ILE A 114 9.62 -7.63 -24.64
C ILE A 114 9.54 -8.03 -26.11
N SER A 115 9.26 -9.31 -26.38
CA SER A 115 9.03 -9.79 -27.76
C SER A 115 7.57 -9.62 -28.16
N GLU A 116 7.27 -9.70 -29.47
CA GLU A 116 5.87 -9.71 -29.95
C GLU A 116 5.06 -10.84 -29.32
N ARG A 117 5.68 -12.02 -29.12
CA ARG A 117 5.06 -13.16 -28.44
C ARG A 117 4.67 -12.82 -26.99
N ASP A 118 5.55 -12.11 -26.28
CA ASP A 118 5.28 -11.66 -24.92
C ASP A 118 4.13 -10.64 -24.89
N ALA A 119 4.13 -9.67 -25.81
CA ALA A 119 3.08 -8.67 -25.92
C ALA A 119 1.71 -9.30 -26.19
N LYS A 120 1.65 -10.28 -27.10
CA LYS A 120 0.45 -11.06 -27.39
C LYS A 120 -0.06 -11.83 -26.17
N ALA A 121 0.83 -12.47 -25.41
CA ALA A 121 0.47 -13.19 -24.19
C ALA A 121 -0.11 -12.24 -23.12
N VAL A 122 0.47 -11.04 -22.99
CA VAL A 122 -0.03 -10.00 -22.09
C VAL A 122 -1.41 -9.52 -22.52
N ALA A 123 -1.61 -9.21 -23.81
CA ALA A 123 -2.90 -8.78 -24.33
C ALA A 123 -4.00 -9.84 -24.12
N ALA A 124 -3.68 -11.11 -24.38
CA ALA A 124 -4.60 -12.23 -24.17
C ALA A 124 -5.01 -12.36 -22.69
N TYR A 125 -4.06 -12.26 -21.75
CA TYR A 125 -4.33 -12.32 -20.32
C TYR A 125 -5.32 -11.22 -19.87
N PHE A 126 -5.13 -9.99 -20.33
CA PHE A 126 -6.02 -8.88 -19.98
C PHE A 126 -7.38 -8.97 -20.69
N ALA A 127 -7.44 -9.51 -21.91
CA ALA A 127 -8.69 -9.77 -22.61
C ALA A 127 -9.55 -10.80 -21.86
N GLU A 128 -8.95 -11.92 -21.42
CA GLU A 128 -9.65 -12.94 -20.63
C GLU A 128 -10.18 -12.39 -19.30
N LYS A 129 -9.36 -11.58 -18.59
CA LYS A 129 -9.77 -10.88 -17.38
C LYS A 129 -10.96 -9.93 -17.61
N LYS A 130 -10.98 -9.20 -18.73
CA LYS A 130 -12.10 -8.30 -19.09
C LYS A 130 -13.38 -9.10 -19.34
N THR A 131 -13.29 -10.22 -20.04
CA THR A 131 -14.45 -11.12 -20.30
C THR A 131 -14.99 -11.74 -19.02
N ASN A 132 -14.12 -12.19 -18.11
CA ASN A 132 -14.53 -12.79 -16.85
C ASN A 132 -15.09 -11.76 -15.84
N ALA A 133 -14.66 -10.49 -15.89
CA ALA A 133 -15.19 -9.43 -15.04
C ALA A 133 -16.64 -9.04 -15.38
N GLY A 134 -17.10 -9.28 -16.62
CA GLY A 134 -18.48 -9.04 -17.04
C GLY A 134 -19.47 -10.11 -16.57
N LYS A 135 -18.99 -11.27 -16.13
CA LYS A 135 -19.82 -12.40 -15.67
C LYS A 135 -19.95 -12.35 -14.14
N LYS A 136 -20.72 -11.38 -13.62
CA LYS A 136 -21.12 -11.38 -12.20
C LYS A 136 -21.88 -12.69 -11.90
N PRO A 137 -21.59 -13.42 -10.81
CA PRO A 137 -22.43 -14.54 -10.41
C PRO A 137 -23.83 -14.00 -10.07
N GLY A 138 -24.83 -14.55 -10.74
CA GLY A 138 -26.23 -14.24 -10.51
C GLY A 138 -26.58 -14.37 -9.04
N LYS A 139 -27.28 -13.35 -8.54
CA LYS A 139 -27.93 -13.31 -7.23
C LYS A 139 -28.77 -14.59 -7.10
N LYS A 140 -28.40 -15.51 -6.21
CA LYS A 140 -29.31 -16.59 -5.81
C LYS A 140 -30.47 -15.96 -5.06
N GLU A 141 -31.60 -15.82 -5.73
CA GLU A 141 -32.88 -15.55 -5.08
C GLU A 141 -33.27 -16.82 -4.32
N ASN A 142 -33.35 -16.72 -2.99
CA ASN A 142 -33.96 -17.78 -2.19
C ASN A 142 -35.48 -17.65 -2.30
N PRO A 143 -36.21 -18.72 -2.65
CA PRO A 143 -37.66 -18.74 -2.54
C PRO A 143 -38.09 -18.83 -1.06
N THR A 144 -39.25 -18.23 -0.82
CA THR A 144 -39.94 -17.90 0.43
C THR A 144 -40.08 -19.03 1.44
#